data_AF-A0A9D5C499-F1
#
_entry.id   AF-A0A9D5C499-F1
#
_cell.length_a   1.000
_cell.length_b   1.000
_cell.length_c   1.000
_cell.angle_alpha   90.00
_cell.angle_beta   90.00
_cell.angle_gamma   90.00
#
_symmetry.space_group_name_H-M   'P 1'
#
loop_
_entity.id
_entity.type
_entity.pdbx_description
1 polymer ?
#
loop_
_entity_poly.entity_id
_entity_poly.type
_entity_poly.pdbx_seq_one_letter_code
_entity_poly.pdbx_strand_id
1 'polypeptide(L)'
;MHLSPLGGSKSRPLLISPIILISLPKDVTVISPDPYLAVNGIGIPSNFALRLTYPVRVTPWNVDELRNAVINGVDVHPGATHYKDKDRMYKLQVPRNNRMAIARKLPTSRVSAQTGKGPESDFEGKVVNVHLRNGDVVLVNRQ
;
A
#
# COMPACT_ATOMS: atom_id res chain seq x y z
N MET A 1 -32.55 -63.82 0.88
CA MET A 1 -32.58 -63.05 2.15
C MET A 1 -31.17 -63.18 2.71
N HIS A 2 -30.28 -62.20 2.73
CA HIS A 2 -30.39 -60.87 3.32
C HIS A 2 -29.22 -60.02 2.77
N LEU A 3 -29.53 -58.87 2.16
CA LEU A 3 -28.61 -57.78 1.77
C LEU A 3 -28.36 -56.89 3.00
N SER A 4 -27.10 -56.53 3.33
CA SER A 4 -26.51 -55.16 3.26
C SER A 4 -25.90 -54.74 4.62
N PRO A 5 -25.04 -53.69 4.74
CA PRO A 5 -24.21 -53.03 3.72
C PRO A 5 -22.75 -52.71 4.16
N LEU A 6 -21.94 -52.38 3.16
CA LEU A 6 -20.61 -51.78 3.22
C LEU A 6 -20.60 -50.42 3.93
N GLY A 7 -19.55 -50.17 4.71
CA GLY A 7 -19.29 -48.92 5.43
C GLY A 7 -19.12 -47.74 4.49
N GLY A 8 -20.11 -46.85 4.48
CA GLY A 8 -20.03 -45.55 3.83
C GLY A 8 -19.20 -44.58 4.66
N SER A 9 -18.01 -44.21 4.16
CA SER A 9 -17.29 -43.01 4.59
C SER A 9 -18.16 -41.79 4.30
N LYS A 10 -18.88 -41.32 5.32
CA LYS A 10 -19.64 -40.06 5.29
C LYS A 10 -18.66 -38.92 5.03
N SER A 11 -18.69 -38.38 3.81
CA SER A 11 -18.02 -37.12 3.46
C SER A 11 -18.47 -36.03 4.45
N ARG A 12 -17.51 -35.40 5.11
CA ARG A 12 -17.78 -34.26 5.99
C ARG A 12 -18.27 -33.09 5.11
N PRO A 13 -19.40 -32.44 5.42
CA PRO A 13 -19.82 -31.26 4.68
C PRO A 13 -18.77 -30.15 4.89
N LEU A 14 -18.29 -29.58 3.79
CA LEU A 14 -17.46 -28.38 3.79
C LEU A 14 -18.27 -27.26 4.44
N LEU A 15 -17.85 -26.85 5.63
CA LEU A 15 -18.46 -25.74 6.36
C LEU A 15 -18.19 -24.45 5.56
N ILE A 16 -19.21 -23.93 4.90
CA ILE A 16 -19.17 -22.61 4.27
C ILE A 16 -19.12 -21.58 5.41
N SER A 17 -17.95 -21.00 5.65
CA SER A 17 -17.77 -20.00 6.70
C SER A 17 -18.34 -18.63 6.27
N PRO A 18 -18.94 -17.86 7.21
CA PRO A 18 -19.60 -16.60 6.91
C PRO A 18 -18.60 -15.45 6.68
N ILE A 19 -18.96 -14.59 5.73
CA ILE A 19 -18.21 -13.39 5.30
C ILE A 19 -18.12 -12.35 6.43
N ILE A 20 -16.94 -11.72 6.56
CA ILE A 20 -16.66 -10.56 7.42
C ILE A 20 -16.69 -9.29 6.52
N LEU A 21 -16.96 -8.09 7.04
CA LEU A 21 -17.05 -6.85 6.25
C LEU A 21 -15.94 -5.87 6.68
N ILE A 22 -15.37 -5.09 5.75
CA ILE A 22 -14.49 -3.94 6.08
C ILE A 22 -15.28 -2.66 5.82
N SER A 23 -15.47 -1.84 6.85
CA SER A 23 -16.12 -0.52 6.73
C SER A 23 -15.10 0.58 6.42
N LEU A 24 -15.18 1.17 5.22
CA LEU A 24 -14.53 2.44 4.83
C LEU A 24 -15.55 3.36 4.16
N PRO A 25 -15.52 4.68 4.40
CA PRO A 25 -16.55 5.59 3.93
C PRO A 25 -16.43 5.82 2.41
N LYS A 26 -17.28 5.10 1.66
CA LYS A 26 -17.78 5.29 0.28
C LYS A 26 -17.63 4.10 -0.67
N ASP A 27 -16.84 3.08 -0.35
CA ASP A 27 -16.75 1.85 -1.14
C ASP A 27 -16.76 0.63 -0.19
N VAL A 28 -17.95 0.10 0.11
CA VAL A 28 -18.08 -1.12 0.91
C VAL A 28 -17.65 -2.31 0.04
N THR A 29 -16.63 -3.04 0.46
CA THR A 29 -16.21 -4.28 -0.20
C THR A 29 -16.68 -5.50 0.60
N VAL A 30 -17.08 -6.54 -0.13
CA VAL A 30 -17.41 -7.85 0.43
C VAL A 30 -16.11 -8.61 0.62
N ILE A 31 -15.83 -9.14 1.81
CA ILE A 31 -14.66 -9.99 2.02
C ILE A 31 -14.99 -11.40 1.53
N SER A 32 -14.09 -11.99 0.76
CA SER A 32 -14.20 -13.38 0.32
C SER A 32 -13.20 -14.25 1.08
N PRO A 33 -13.55 -15.50 1.45
CA PRO A 33 -12.59 -16.41 2.05
C PRO A 33 -11.50 -16.76 1.03
N ASP A 34 -10.22 -16.64 1.42
CA ASP A 34 -9.07 -17.02 0.60
C ASP A 34 -8.11 -17.92 1.41
N PRO A 35 -8.00 -19.22 1.08
CA PRO A 35 -7.14 -20.15 1.79
C PRO A 35 -5.64 -19.96 1.50
N TYR A 36 -5.27 -19.18 0.48
CA TYR A 36 -3.87 -18.90 0.14
C TYR A 36 -3.30 -17.71 0.90
N LEU A 37 -4.16 -16.97 1.61
CA LEU A 37 -3.75 -15.83 2.40
C LEU A 37 -3.28 -16.26 3.79
N ALA A 38 -2.26 -15.58 4.32
CA ALA A 38 -1.83 -15.78 5.69
C ALA A 38 -2.97 -15.45 6.68
N VAL A 39 -2.99 -16.09 7.84
CA VAL A 39 -4.05 -15.92 8.86
C VAL A 39 -4.18 -14.45 9.32
N ASN A 40 -3.08 -13.70 9.32
CA ASN A 40 -3.02 -12.28 9.63
C ASN A 40 -2.99 -11.37 8.39
N GLY A 41 -3.15 -11.94 7.19
CA GLY A 41 -3.18 -11.21 5.93
C GLY A 41 -4.60 -10.77 5.60
N ILE A 42 -4.71 -9.68 4.84
CA ILE A 42 -5.96 -9.30 4.20
C ILE A 42 -5.72 -8.95 2.73
N GLY A 43 -6.58 -9.46 1.85
CA GLY A 43 -6.53 -9.17 0.43
C GLY A 43 -7.05 -7.76 0.17
N ILE A 44 -6.19 -6.86 -0.29
CA ILE A 44 -6.58 -5.52 -0.72
C ILE A 44 -6.68 -5.51 -2.25
N PRO A 45 -7.86 -5.23 -2.83
CA PRO A 45 -8.00 -5.11 -4.27
C PRO A 45 -7.10 -4.01 -4.86
N SER A 46 -6.62 -4.20 -6.08
CA SER A 46 -5.63 -3.29 -6.72
C SER A 46 -6.13 -1.84 -6.86
N ASN A 47 -7.41 -1.64 -7.15
CA ASN A 47 -8.04 -0.31 -7.20
C ASN A 47 -8.08 0.40 -5.85
N PHE A 48 -8.12 -0.34 -4.73
CA PHE A 48 -8.01 0.22 -3.38
C PHE A 48 -6.55 0.54 -3.06
N ALA A 49 -5.61 -0.33 -3.41
CA ALA A 49 -4.18 -0.10 -3.17
C ALA A 49 -3.65 1.17 -3.85
N LEU A 50 -4.22 1.57 -5.00
CA LEU A 50 -3.89 2.83 -5.68
C LEU A 50 -4.44 4.09 -4.98
N ARG A 51 -5.46 3.95 -4.12
CA ARG A 51 -6.16 5.08 -3.48
C ARG A 51 -5.78 5.25 -2.00
N LEU A 52 -5.57 4.13 -1.31
CA LEU A 52 -5.13 4.13 0.08
C LEU A 52 -3.68 4.60 0.13
N THR A 53 -3.46 5.74 0.80
CA THR A 53 -2.12 6.31 0.95
C THR A 53 -1.83 6.75 2.37
N TYR A 54 -0.56 6.76 2.72
CA TYR A 54 -0.07 7.26 4.00
C TYR A 54 1.21 8.09 3.81
N PRO A 55 1.46 9.07 4.70
CA PRO A 55 2.63 9.93 4.60
C PRO A 55 3.90 9.19 5.06
N VAL A 56 4.90 9.12 4.18
CA VAL A 56 6.24 8.61 4.50
C VAL A 56 7.23 9.76 4.43
N ARG A 57 7.98 9.97 5.52
CA ARG A 57 9.07 10.95 5.55
C ARG A 57 10.19 10.50 4.63
N VAL A 58 10.72 11.44 3.84
CA VAL A 58 11.88 11.17 3.00
C VAL A 58 13.11 11.10 3.90
N THR A 59 13.89 10.02 3.77
CA THR A 59 15.14 9.80 4.50
C THR A 59 16.23 9.36 3.52
N PRO A 60 17.53 9.44 3.88
CA PRO A 60 18.60 8.95 3.02
C PRO A 60 18.44 7.48 2.60
N TRP A 61 17.76 6.68 3.42
CA TRP A 61 17.62 5.22 3.23
C TRP A 61 16.45 4.84 2.32
N ASN A 62 15.39 5.65 2.27
CA ASN A 62 14.20 5.36 1.47
C ASN A 62 14.05 6.27 0.24
N VAL A 63 14.88 7.30 0.08
CA VAL A 63 14.68 8.34 -0.94
C VAL A 63 14.64 7.80 -2.37
N ASP A 64 15.42 6.77 -2.69
CA ASP A 64 15.44 6.19 -4.03
C ASP A 64 14.15 5.41 -4.33
N GLU A 65 13.61 4.72 -3.34
CA GLU A 65 12.32 4.04 -3.43
C GLU A 65 11.17 5.05 -3.56
N LEU A 66 11.19 6.11 -2.75
CA LEU A 66 10.19 7.18 -2.82
C LEU A 66 10.28 7.93 -4.15
N ARG A 67 11.48 8.12 -4.70
CA ARG A 67 11.67 8.70 -6.04
C ARG A 67 10.97 7.85 -7.10
N ASN A 68 11.12 6.53 -7.05
CA ASN A 68 10.42 5.63 -7.97
C ASN A 68 8.90 5.68 -7.78
N ALA A 69 8.41 5.74 -6.53
CA ALA A 69 6.98 5.90 -6.25
C ALA A 69 6.42 7.20 -6.84
N VAL A 70 7.16 8.32 -6.71
CA VAL A 70 6.79 9.61 -7.33
C VAL A 70 6.77 9.51 -8.85
N ILE A 71 7.76 8.82 -9.45
CA ILE A 71 7.82 8.58 -10.89
C ILE A 71 6.67 7.69 -11.36
N ASN A 72 6.23 6.70 -10.57
CA ASN A 72 5.10 5.81 -10.88
C ASN A 72 3.74 6.51 -10.76
N GLY A 73 3.62 7.49 -9.85
CA GLY A 73 2.43 8.33 -9.72
C GLY A 73 1.20 7.59 -9.22
N VAL A 74 0.02 8.15 -9.49
CA VAL A 74 -1.27 7.67 -8.94
C VAL A 74 -1.79 6.40 -9.60
N ASP A 75 -1.41 6.12 -10.85
CA ASP A 75 -2.02 5.07 -11.67
C ASP A 75 -1.27 3.73 -11.63
N VAL A 76 -0.04 3.72 -11.10
CA VAL A 76 0.84 2.54 -11.09
C VAL A 76 1.21 2.19 -9.66
N HIS A 77 0.89 0.96 -9.23
CA HIS A 77 1.27 0.41 -7.94
C HIS A 77 2.61 -0.36 -8.04
N PRO A 78 3.57 -0.19 -7.12
CA PRO A 78 3.59 0.78 -6.01
C PRO A 78 3.90 2.19 -6.52
N GLY A 79 3.13 3.16 -6.03
CA GLY A 79 3.17 4.55 -6.49
C GLY A 79 2.93 5.54 -5.37
N ALA A 80 2.62 6.78 -5.75
CA ALA A 80 2.36 7.86 -4.81
C ALA A 80 1.36 8.87 -5.38
N THR A 81 0.59 9.50 -4.49
CA THR A 81 -0.41 10.50 -4.86
C THR A 81 0.10 11.93 -4.76
N HIS A 82 0.96 12.19 -3.76
CA HIS A 82 1.44 13.53 -3.47
C HIS A 82 2.89 13.52 -2.98
N TYR A 83 3.62 14.58 -3.30
CA TYR A 83 4.90 14.92 -2.67
C TYR A 83 4.76 16.28 -1.98
N LYS A 84 5.10 16.35 -0.69
CA LYS A 84 5.17 17.58 0.10
C LYS A 84 6.64 17.93 0.30
N ASP A 85 6.99 19.17 -0.01
CA ASP A 85 8.31 19.77 0.20
C ASP A 85 8.13 21.03 1.04
N LYS A 86 8.33 20.89 2.36
CA LYS A 86 8.03 21.93 3.35
C LYS A 86 6.56 22.37 3.22
N ASP A 87 6.29 23.62 2.83
CA ASP A 87 4.93 24.14 2.68
C ASP A 87 4.33 23.90 1.28
N ARG A 88 5.12 23.40 0.33
CA ARG A 88 4.66 23.17 -1.05
C ARG A 88 4.16 21.74 -1.21
N MET A 89 2.98 21.60 -1.80
CA MET A 89 2.37 20.30 -2.10
C MET A 89 2.25 20.09 -3.61
N TYR A 90 2.78 18.97 -4.09
CA TYR A 90 2.76 18.56 -5.49
C TYR A 90 1.81 17.38 -5.66
N LYS A 91 0.77 17.54 -6.48
CA LYS A 91 -0.09 16.43 -6.91
C LYS A 91 0.60 15.63 -8.02
N LEU A 92 0.50 14.30 -7.95
CA LEU A 92 1.16 13.40 -8.90
C LEU A 92 0.23 12.91 -10.02
N GLN A 93 -1.03 13.35 -10.03
CA GLN A 93 -1.95 13.20 -11.16
C GLN A 93 -1.57 14.17 -12.29
N VAL A 94 -0.37 13.98 -12.83
CA VAL A 94 0.24 14.76 -13.92
C VAL A 94 1.01 13.81 -14.85
N PRO A 95 1.30 14.22 -16.10
CA PRO A 95 2.07 13.40 -17.03
C PRO A 95 3.42 12.95 -16.46
N ARG A 96 3.92 11.80 -16.93
CA ARG A 96 5.16 11.19 -16.42
C ARG A 96 6.36 12.15 -16.45
N ASN A 97 6.49 12.99 -17.48
CA ASN A 97 7.59 13.96 -17.57
C ASN A 97 7.58 14.96 -16.41
N ASN A 98 6.40 15.45 -16.02
CA ASN A 98 6.23 16.34 -14.88
C ASN A 98 6.55 15.61 -13.57
N ARG A 99 6.13 14.33 -13.44
CA ARG A 99 6.52 13.49 -12.30
C ARG A 99 8.01 13.30 -12.19
N MET A 100 8.73 13.09 -13.31
CA MET A 100 10.19 13.01 -13.30
C MET A 100 10.84 14.33 -12.84
N ALA A 101 10.28 15.49 -13.22
CA ALA A 101 10.74 16.78 -12.73
C ALA A 101 10.48 16.96 -11.21
N ILE A 102 9.33 16.50 -10.70
CA ILE A 102 9.03 16.50 -9.26
C ILE A 102 9.98 15.55 -8.52
N ALA A 103 10.23 14.36 -9.06
CA ALA A 103 11.10 13.35 -8.47
C ALA A 103 12.55 13.84 -8.29
N ARG A 104 13.04 14.70 -9.18
CA ARG A 104 14.36 15.34 -9.07
C ARG A 104 14.47 16.34 -7.91
N LYS A 105 13.35 16.77 -7.31
CA LYS A 105 13.34 17.64 -6.12
C LYS A 105 13.59 16.89 -4.81
N LEU A 106 13.45 15.56 -4.83
CA LEU A 106 13.86 14.74 -3.70
C LEU A 106 15.38 14.83 -3.55
N PRO A 107 15.90 14.79 -2.31
CA PRO A 107 17.34 14.80 -2.08
C PRO A 107 18.01 13.60 -2.76
N THR A 108 19.34 13.63 -2.84
CA THR A 108 20.10 12.43 -3.18
C THR A 108 20.33 11.60 -1.90
N SER A 109 20.46 10.28 -2.04
CA SER A 109 20.73 9.39 -0.89
C SER A 109 22.09 9.68 -0.23
N ARG A 110 23.02 10.27 -1.00
CA ARG A 110 24.34 10.66 -0.49
C ARG A 110 24.18 11.83 0.48
N VAL A 111 24.67 11.66 1.71
CA VAL A 111 24.89 12.75 2.66
C VAL A 111 25.88 13.73 2.02
N SER A 112 25.41 14.90 1.62
CA SER A 112 26.30 15.94 1.09
C SER A 112 27.21 16.41 2.23
N ALA A 113 28.52 16.19 2.10
CA ALA A 113 29.53 16.71 3.02
C ALA A 113 29.80 18.22 2.82
N GLN A 114 28.93 18.92 2.07
CA GLN A 114 29.19 20.27 1.60
C GLN A 114 28.06 21.21 2.00
N THR A 115 28.44 22.29 2.67
CA THR A 115 27.64 23.30 3.40
C THR A 115 27.50 22.93 4.88
N GLY A 116 27.86 23.85 5.79
CA GLY A 116 27.81 23.66 7.26
C GLY A 116 26.42 23.50 7.86
N LYS A 117 25.50 22.81 7.17
CA LYS A 117 24.20 22.35 7.65
C LYS A 117 24.24 20.82 7.68
N GLY A 118 23.79 20.23 8.78
CA GLY A 118 23.85 18.78 8.96
C GLY A 118 23.01 18.01 7.91
N PRO A 119 23.33 16.74 7.65
CA PRO A 119 22.62 15.88 6.69
C PRO A 119 21.10 15.87 6.80
N GLU A 120 20.58 16.10 8.01
CA GLU A 120 19.15 16.13 8.33
C GLU A 120 18.40 17.26 7.59
N SER A 121 19.05 18.39 7.29
CA SER A 121 18.34 19.59 6.82
C SER A 121 17.75 19.46 5.41
N ASP A 122 18.33 18.60 4.57
CA ASP A 122 17.90 18.43 3.17
C ASP A 122 16.64 17.57 3.06
N PHE A 123 16.39 16.74 4.08
CA PHE A 123 15.26 15.81 4.18
C PHE A 123 14.12 16.39 5.02
N GLU A 124 14.41 17.40 5.83
CA GLU A 124 13.44 18.03 6.73
C GLU A 124 12.22 18.58 5.96
N GLY A 125 11.03 18.26 6.47
CA GLY A 125 9.76 18.72 5.91
C GLY A 125 9.37 18.05 4.59
N LYS A 126 10.11 17.04 4.12
CA LYS A 126 9.80 16.29 2.89
C LYS A 126 9.03 15.00 3.19
N VAL A 127 7.87 14.86 2.56
CA VAL A 127 6.96 13.72 2.77
C VAL A 127 6.38 13.27 1.43
N VAL A 128 6.30 11.97 1.19
CA VAL A 128 5.60 11.38 0.04
C VAL A 128 4.40 10.59 0.55
N ASN A 129 3.22 10.83 -0.03
CA ASN A 129 2.03 10.03 0.26
C ASN A 129 2.02 8.82 -0.69
N VAL A 130 2.55 7.70 -0.21
CA VAL A 130 2.73 6.47 -1.00
C VAL A 130 1.49 5.59 -0.92
N HIS A 131 1.29 4.76 -1.94
CA HIS A 131 0.29 3.69 -1.95
C HIS A 131 0.56 2.69 -0.81
N LEU A 132 -0.51 2.13 -0.25
CA LEU A 132 -0.43 0.98 0.66
C LEU A 132 0.21 -0.21 -0.05
N ARG A 133 1.17 -0.88 0.59
CA ARG A 133 1.95 -2.01 0.06
C ARG A 133 1.77 -3.27 0.89
N ASN A 134 2.21 -4.39 0.33
CA ASN A 134 2.24 -5.66 1.04
C ASN A 134 3.09 -5.53 2.32
N GLY A 135 2.53 -5.98 3.44
CA GLY A 135 3.15 -5.89 4.76
C GLY A 135 2.79 -4.64 5.56
N ASP A 136 2.10 -3.66 4.96
CA ASP A 136 1.58 -2.53 5.72
C ASP A 136 0.43 -2.97 6.64
N VAL A 137 0.39 -2.38 7.83
CA VAL A 137 -0.63 -2.69 8.84
C VAL A 137 -1.89 -1.88 8.58
N VAL A 138 -3.03 -2.56 8.56
CA VAL A 138 -4.35 -1.95 8.40
C VAL A 138 -5.25 -2.32 9.57
N LEU A 139 -6.07 -1.36 10.02
CA LEU A 139 -7.15 -1.64 10.95
C LEU A 139 -8.41 -1.99 10.16
N VAL A 140 -8.98 -3.14 10.47
CA VAL A 140 -10.20 -3.64 9.84
C VAL A 140 -11.30 -3.66 10.87
N ASN A 141 -12.46 -3.09 10.53
CA ASN A 141 -13.63 -3.11 11.39
C ASN A 141 -14.76 -3.89 10.72
N ARG A 142 -15.29 -4.89 11.45
CA ARG A 142 -16.50 -5.64 11.11
C ARG A 142 -17.67 -5.10 11.90
N GLN A 143 -18.69 -4.60 11.20
CA GLN A 143 -19.99 -4.24 11.80
C GLN A 143 -21.04 -5.28 11.44
#